data_AF-I0TCW8-F1
#
_entry.id   AF-I0TCW8-F1
#
_cell.length_a   1.000
_cell.length_b   1.000
_cell.length_c   1.000
_cell.angle_alpha   90.00
_cell.angle_beta   90.00
_cell.angle_gamma   90.00
#
_symmetry.space_group_name_H-M   'P 1'
#
loop_
_entity.id
_entity.type
_entity.pdbx_description
1 polymer ?
#
loop_
_entity_poly.entity_id
_entity_poly.type
_entity_poly.pdbx_seq_one_letter_code
_entity_poly.pdbx_strand_id
1 'polypeptide(L)'
;MDRYDRLEYRYLTTGDFSALQQMNTEYPIETRTLIEDVVKIGETTDPDINSKFLKFYQDTTLQTLIAAVESEYANTDDIDKQLSTSFSRLKQVLPDIEIPKVYAQISALDQSIVVGNGTIGVSLDKYLGANYPLYARFYSPTQRKQMSREYILPDCLTFYLMSIYPLENFESRPQIERDLQIGKIQWIVNQIMTKRIYHSRYEDAVEVYMKKHPKLSYEDLLRKTDFSEFKVIER
;
A
#
# COMPACT_ATOMS: atom_id res chain seq x y z
N MET A 1 -6.91 4.25 -11.40
CA MET A 1 -5.54 3.93 -10.94
C MET A 1 -4.69 3.89 -12.19
N ASP A 2 -3.60 4.64 -12.20
CA ASP A 2 -2.74 4.70 -13.37
C ASP A 2 -1.99 3.35 -13.51
N ARG A 3 -1.88 2.86 -14.74
CA ARG A 3 -1.36 1.52 -15.05
C ARG A 3 0.12 1.54 -15.45
N TYR A 4 0.95 2.08 -14.56
CA TYR A 4 2.41 2.13 -14.74
C TYR A 4 3.01 0.72 -14.86
N ASP A 5 2.47 -0.26 -14.14
CA ASP A 5 2.75 -1.71 -14.26
C ASP A 5 2.70 -2.26 -15.69
N ARG A 6 1.88 -1.68 -16.58
CA ARG A 6 1.82 -2.11 -18.00
C ARG A 6 3.04 -1.64 -18.80
N LEU A 7 3.60 -0.48 -18.46
CA LEU A 7 4.86 -0.02 -19.04
C LEU A 7 6.02 -0.86 -18.53
N GLU A 8 6.03 -1.16 -17.22
CA GLU A 8 6.97 -2.12 -16.63
C GLU A 8 6.89 -3.48 -17.33
N TYR A 9 5.70 -4.06 -17.47
CA TYR A 9 5.50 -5.33 -18.17
C TYR A 9 6.14 -5.31 -19.57
N ARG A 10 5.82 -4.30 -20.40
CA ARG A 10 6.37 -4.18 -21.76
C ARG A 10 7.88 -4.07 -21.74
N TYR A 11 8.44 -3.19 -20.90
CA TYR A 11 9.87 -3.01 -20.85
C TYR A 11 10.59 -4.28 -20.34
N LEU A 12 10.13 -4.85 -19.24
CA LEU A 12 10.81 -5.93 -18.52
C LEU A 12 10.68 -7.30 -19.20
N THR A 13 9.68 -7.49 -20.08
CA THR A 13 9.49 -8.75 -20.82
C THR A 13 10.06 -8.70 -22.24
N THR A 14 10.01 -7.55 -22.93
CA THR A 14 10.42 -7.46 -24.34
C THR A 14 11.59 -6.50 -24.59
N GLY A 15 12.05 -5.75 -23.59
CA GLY A 15 13.06 -4.70 -23.77
C GLY A 15 12.54 -3.50 -24.58
N ASP A 16 11.23 -3.21 -24.51
CA ASP A 16 10.61 -2.12 -25.27
C ASP A 16 11.11 -0.74 -24.80
N PHE A 17 11.99 -0.14 -25.60
CA PHE A 17 12.56 1.18 -25.31
C PHE A 17 11.53 2.32 -25.33
N SER A 18 10.42 2.19 -26.06
CA SER A 18 9.35 3.20 -26.03
C SER A 18 8.62 3.17 -24.69
N ALA A 19 8.38 1.98 -24.13
CA ALA A 19 7.82 1.85 -22.79
C ALA A 19 8.77 2.45 -21.74
N LEU A 20 10.06 2.14 -21.82
CA LEU A 20 11.09 2.74 -20.96
C LEU A 20 11.12 4.26 -21.04
N GLN A 21 11.00 4.82 -22.25
CA GLN A 21 10.96 6.27 -22.43
C GLN A 21 9.73 6.87 -21.73
N GLN A 22 8.56 6.27 -21.90
CA GLN A 22 7.32 6.71 -21.24
C GLN A 22 7.42 6.61 -19.72
N MET A 23 8.00 5.55 -19.17
CA MET A 23 8.27 5.43 -17.73
C MET A 23 9.07 6.66 -17.24
N ASN A 24 10.16 7.00 -17.92
CA ASN A 24 11.03 8.11 -17.52
C ASN A 24 10.45 9.51 -17.78
N THR A 25 9.49 9.67 -18.69
CA THR A 25 8.92 10.99 -19.02
C THR A 25 7.55 11.26 -18.37
N GLU A 26 6.69 10.24 -18.31
CA GLU A 26 5.32 10.36 -17.79
C GLU A 26 5.25 9.96 -16.31
N TYR A 27 6.12 9.04 -15.86
CA TYR A 27 6.18 8.52 -14.50
C TYR A 27 7.59 8.62 -13.87
N PRO A 28 8.26 9.80 -13.93
CA PRO A 28 9.66 9.92 -13.51
C PRO A 28 9.87 9.64 -12.02
N ILE A 29 8.89 10.01 -11.18
CA ILE A 29 8.98 9.82 -9.72
C ILE A 29 8.78 8.34 -9.40
N GLU A 30 7.77 7.71 -9.98
CA GLU A 30 7.44 6.31 -9.80
C GLU A 30 8.57 5.41 -10.28
N THR A 31 9.14 5.71 -11.46
CA THR A 31 10.30 5.00 -12.01
C THR A 31 11.51 5.11 -11.10
N ARG A 32 11.79 6.33 -10.60
CA ARG A 32 12.90 6.57 -9.68
C ARG A 32 12.72 5.82 -8.37
N THR A 33 11.57 5.98 -7.73
CA THR A 33 11.26 5.32 -6.46
C THR A 33 11.31 3.80 -6.60
N LEU A 34 10.79 3.23 -7.70
CA LEU A 34 10.89 1.79 -7.94
C LEU A 34 12.36 1.34 -7.99
N ILE A 35 13.20 2.02 -8.78
CA ILE A 35 14.60 1.62 -8.99
C ILE A 35 15.48 1.85 -7.75
N GLU A 36 15.37 3.01 -7.14
CA GLU A 36 16.28 3.49 -6.08
C GLU A 36 15.85 3.03 -4.69
N ASP A 37 14.55 3.11 -4.39
CA ASP A 37 14.03 2.93 -3.02
C ASP A 37 13.39 1.56 -2.79
N VAL A 38 12.78 0.97 -3.83
CA VAL A 38 12.06 -0.30 -3.74
C VAL A 38 12.97 -1.47 -4.10
N VAL A 39 13.39 -1.61 -5.37
CA VAL A 39 14.26 -2.73 -5.77
C VAL A 39 15.73 -2.50 -5.49
N LYS A 40 16.14 -1.24 -5.24
CA LYS A 40 17.48 -0.83 -4.79
C LYS A 40 18.61 -1.37 -5.67
N ILE A 41 18.46 -1.22 -6.99
CA ILE A 41 19.40 -1.77 -7.98
C ILE A 41 20.43 -0.76 -8.50
N GLY A 42 20.36 0.50 -8.06
CA GLY A 42 21.27 1.58 -8.45
C GLY A 42 20.54 2.93 -8.49
N GLU A 43 21.20 3.94 -9.04
CA GLU A 43 20.63 5.28 -9.23
C GLU A 43 20.09 5.45 -10.66
N THR A 44 18.97 6.15 -10.84
CA THR A 44 18.40 6.44 -12.17
C THR A 44 19.32 7.29 -13.05
N THR A 45 20.31 7.95 -12.46
CA THR A 45 21.38 8.68 -13.17
C THR A 45 22.54 7.80 -13.63
N ASP A 46 22.62 6.53 -13.20
CA ASP A 46 23.69 5.63 -13.62
C ASP A 46 23.56 5.31 -15.13
N PRO A 47 24.66 5.41 -15.91
CA PRO A 47 24.61 5.16 -17.36
C PRO A 47 24.10 3.76 -17.75
N ASP A 48 24.23 2.78 -16.86
CA ASP A 48 23.84 1.38 -17.08
C ASP A 48 22.57 0.96 -16.32
N ILE A 49 21.84 1.89 -15.68
CA ILE A 49 20.70 1.56 -14.81
C ILE A 49 19.59 0.81 -15.54
N ASN A 50 19.27 1.22 -16.77
CA ASN A 50 18.22 0.59 -17.56
C ASN A 50 18.57 -0.88 -17.85
N SER A 51 19.83 -1.13 -18.24
CA SER A 51 20.32 -2.49 -18.46
C SER A 51 20.30 -3.33 -17.17
N LYS A 52 20.66 -2.74 -16.02
CA LYS A 52 20.55 -3.39 -14.71
C LYS A 52 19.10 -3.73 -14.36
N PHE A 53 18.17 -2.80 -14.61
CA PHE A 53 16.75 -2.95 -14.34
C PHE A 53 16.12 -4.06 -15.17
N LEU A 54 16.36 -4.07 -16.48
CA LEU A 54 15.92 -5.16 -17.35
C LEU A 54 16.51 -6.50 -16.91
N LYS A 55 17.84 -6.54 -16.66
CA LYS A 55 18.53 -7.77 -16.25
C LYS A 55 18.03 -8.32 -14.91
N PHE A 56 17.69 -7.45 -13.95
CA PHE A 56 17.16 -7.85 -12.66
C PHE A 56 15.87 -8.66 -12.82
N TYR A 57 14.97 -8.24 -13.70
CA TYR A 57 13.69 -8.92 -13.94
C TYR A 57 13.75 -10.09 -14.93
N GLN A 58 14.88 -10.35 -15.59
CA GLN A 58 15.03 -11.48 -16.54
C GLN A 58 15.03 -12.86 -15.85
N ASP A 59 15.13 -12.93 -14.52
CA ASP A 59 14.98 -14.20 -13.80
C ASP A 59 13.61 -14.83 -14.07
N THR A 60 13.60 -16.15 -14.31
CA THR A 60 12.39 -16.90 -14.66
C THR A 60 11.28 -16.80 -13.61
N THR A 61 11.63 -16.63 -12.33
CA THR A 61 10.67 -16.43 -11.23
C THR A 61 9.97 -15.08 -11.38
N LEU A 62 10.73 -14.02 -11.65
CA LEU A 62 10.21 -12.67 -11.81
C LEU A 62 9.41 -12.51 -13.11
N GLN A 63 9.83 -13.14 -14.20
CA GLN A 63 9.04 -13.19 -15.44
C GLN A 63 7.69 -13.89 -15.22
N THR A 64 7.68 -15.00 -14.48
CA THR A 64 6.42 -15.69 -14.12
C THR A 64 5.52 -14.80 -13.25
N LEU A 65 6.10 -14.05 -12.32
CA LEU A 65 5.39 -13.12 -11.46
C LEU A 65 4.76 -11.96 -12.26
N ILE A 66 5.54 -11.35 -13.17
CA ILE A 66 5.07 -10.29 -14.08
C ILE A 66 3.88 -10.79 -14.91
N ALA A 67 3.98 -11.98 -15.49
CA ALA A 67 2.89 -12.58 -16.27
C ALA A 67 1.63 -12.86 -15.43
N ALA A 68 1.81 -13.30 -14.18
CA ALA A 68 0.69 -13.52 -13.25
C ALA A 68 -0.03 -12.20 -12.90
N VAL A 69 0.71 -11.11 -12.69
CA VAL A 69 0.14 -9.76 -12.47
C VAL A 69 -0.67 -9.32 -13.68
N GLU A 70 -0.11 -9.39 -14.88
CA GLU A 70 -0.82 -8.96 -16.10
C GLU A 70 -2.11 -9.76 -16.31
N SER A 71 -2.10 -11.06 -16.00
CA SER A 71 -3.29 -11.92 -16.09
C SER A 71 -4.35 -11.58 -15.03
N GLU A 72 -3.98 -11.45 -13.76
CA GLU A 72 -4.91 -11.20 -12.64
C GLU A 72 -5.50 -9.77 -12.69
N TYR A 73 -4.72 -8.81 -13.18
CA TYR A 73 -5.07 -7.40 -13.22
C TYR A 73 -5.29 -6.88 -14.63
N ALA A 74 -5.70 -7.74 -15.57
CA ALA A 74 -6.13 -7.32 -16.91
C ALA A 74 -7.24 -6.26 -16.84
N ASN A 75 -8.15 -6.38 -15.87
CA ASN A 75 -9.16 -5.37 -15.51
C ASN A 75 -8.96 -4.90 -14.06
N THR A 76 -9.04 -3.59 -13.83
CA THR A 76 -8.91 -2.94 -12.51
C THR A 76 -10.08 -1.98 -12.23
N ASP A 77 -11.17 -2.04 -12.99
CA ASP A 77 -12.30 -1.11 -12.89
C ASP A 77 -12.99 -1.18 -11.53
N ASP A 78 -13.03 -2.37 -10.93
CA ASP A 78 -13.54 -2.60 -9.59
C ASP A 78 -12.68 -1.90 -8.53
N ILE A 79 -11.35 -1.94 -8.67
CA ILE A 79 -10.39 -1.28 -7.79
C ILE A 79 -10.53 0.25 -7.94
N ASP A 80 -10.65 0.75 -9.16
CA ASP A 80 -10.79 2.18 -9.44
C ASP A 80 -12.05 2.79 -8.82
N LYS A 81 -13.20 2.10 -8.97
CA LYS A 81 -14.46 2.51 -8.34
C LYS A 81 -14.36 2.50 -6.82
N GLN A 82 -13.71 1.47 -6.26
CA GLN A 82 -13.49 1.32 -4.83
C GLN A 82 -12.59 2.41 -4.25
N LEU A 83 -11.47 2.71 -4.91
CA LEU A 83 -10.56 3.80 -4.53
C LEU A 83 -11.30 5.14 -4.58
N SER A 84 -11.97 5.46 -5.69
CA SER A 84 -12.70 6.73 -5.85
C SER A 84 -13.77 6.92 -4.77
N THR A 85 -14.56 5.88 -4.50
CA THR A 85 -15.61 5.92 -3.47
C THR A 85 -15.01 6.10 -2.07
N SER A 86 -13.95 5.36 -1.76
CA SER A 86 -13.35 5.36 -0.42
C SER A 86 -12.60 6.64 -0.12
N PHE A 87 -11.84 7.18 -1.06
CA PHE A 87 -11.20 8.49 -0.90
C PHE A 87 -12.21 9.63 -0.82
N SER A 88 -13.34 9.53 -1.53
CA SER A 88 -14.45 10.49 -1.39
C SER A 88 -15.05 10.46 0.03
N ARG A 89 -15.27 9.27 0.61
CA ARG A 89 -15.70 9.12 2.01
C ARG A 89 -14.64 9.62 2.99
N LEU A 90 -13.36 9.34 2.72
CA LEU A 90 -12.26 9.80 3.55
C LEU A 90 -12.20 11.32 3.61
N LYS A 91 -12.36 12.00 2.47
CA LYS A 91 -12.42 13.48 2.38
C LYS A 91 -13.61 14.07 3.14
N GLN A 92 -14.73 13.35 3.26
CA GLN A 92 -15.87 13.83 4.05
C GLN A 92 -15.58 13.86 5.56
N VAL A 93 -14.81 12.89 6.06
CA VAL A 93 -14.49 12.81 7.50
C VAL A 93 -13.15 13.47 7.86
N LEU A 94 -12.28 13.69 6.88
CA LEU A 94 -11.03 14.44 6.98
C LEU A 94 -10.99 15.51 5.87
N PRO A 95 -11.68 16.67 6.04
CA PRO A 95 -11.85 17.67 4.99
C PRO A 95 -10.55 18.23 4.42
N ASP A 96 -9.49 18.29 5.22
CA ASP A 96 -8.20 18.86 4.82
C ASP A 96 -7.24 17.83 4.20
N ILE A 97 -7.61 16.54 4.15
CA ILE A 97 -6.75 15.50 3.58
C ILE A 97 -6.58 15.71 2.06
N GLU A 98 -5.36 15.70 1.56
CA GLU A 98 -5.12 15.66 0.12
C GLU A 98 -5.57 14.30 -0.44
N ILE A 99 -5.99 14.24 -1.71
CA ILE A 99 -6.29 12.96 -2.35
C ILE A 99 -5.10 12.59 -3.23
N PRO A 100 -4.42 11.47 -2.96
CA PRO A 100 -3.24 11.10 -3.70
C PRO A 100 -3.63 10.52 -5.06
N LYS A 101 -2.72 10.63 -6.04
CA LYS A 101 -2.81 9.83 -7.25
C LYS A 101 -2.42 8.39 -6.92
N VAL A 102 -3.15 7.42 -7.46
CA VAL A 102 -2.87 5.99 -7.20
C VAL A 102 -2.43 5.35 -8.51
N TYR A 103 -1.28 4.67 -8.49
CA TYR A 103 -0.75 3.91 -9.63
C TYR A 103 -0.44 2.47 -9.22
N ALA A 104 -0.46 1.57 -10.18
CA ALA A 104 -0.04 0.18 -10.03
C ALA A 104 1.41 0.00 -10.47
N GLN A 105 2.14 -0.89 -9.79
CA GLN A 105 3.51 -1.25 -10.12
C GLN A 105 3.83 -2.73 -9.86
N ILE A 106 5.01 -3.19 -10.25
CA ILE A 106 5.56 -4.51 -9.92
C ILE A 106 6.86 -4.34 -9.12
N SER A 107 6.88 -4.77 -7.87
CA SER A 107 7.99 -4.46 -6.93
C SER A 107 8.91 -5.63 -6.58
N ALA A 108 8.83 -6.73 -7.35
CA ALA A 108 9.56 -7.98 -7.06
C ALA A 108 9.31 -8.50 -5.62
N LEU A 109 8.07 -8.38 -5.17
CA LEU A 109 7.57 -8.75 -3.85
C LEU A 109 8.13 -7.94 -2.67
N ASP A 110 8.78 -6.80 -2.89
CA ASP A 110 9.35 -6.00 -1.80
C ASP A 110 8.25 -5.31 -0.96
N GLN A 111 7.90 -4.07 -1.28
CA GLN A 111 6.85 -3.31 -0.59
C GLN A 111 5.48 -3.52 -1.22
N SER A 112 4.43 -3.65 -0.39
CA SER A 112 3.04 -3.75 -0.86
C SER A 112 2.48 -2.42 -1.34
N ILE A 113 2.72 -1.36 -0.57
CA ILE A 113 2.24 -0.01 -0.84
C ILE A 113 3.41 0.95 -0.62
N VAL A 114 3.63 1.85 -1.57
CA VAL A 114 4.65 2.90 -1.52
C VAL A 114 3.95 4.24 -1.50
N VAL A 115 4.20 5.07 -0.48
CA VAL A 115 3.55 6.38 -0.34
C VAL A 115 4.60 7.48 -0.33
N GLY A 116 4.42 8.49 -1.18
CA GLY A 116 5.34 9.62 -1.26
C GLY A 116 4.96 10.58 -2.39
N ASN A 117 5.39 11.84 -2.32
CA ASN A 117 5.22 12.82 -3.39
C ASN A 117 3.76 12.99 -3.90
N GLY A 118 2.77 12.84 -3.00
CA GLY A 118 1.36 12.93 -3.36
C GLY A 118 0.82 11.72 -4.13
N THR A 119 1.54 10.60 -4.16
CA THR A 119 1.14 9.36 -4.82
C THR A 119 1.13 8.15 -3.89
N ILE A 120 0.36 7.13 -4.30
CA ILE A 120 0.34 5.79 -3.72
C ILE A 120 0.64 4.80 -4.85
N GLY A 121 1.78 4.11 -4.75
CA GLY A 121 2.13 2.97 -5.61
C GLY A 121 1.64 1.67 -5.03
N VAL A 122 0.83 0.93 -5.78
CA VAL A 122 0.29 -0.39 -5.41
C VAL A 122 1.08 -1.48 -6.12
N SER A 123 1.84 -2.25 -5.38
CA SER A 123 2.61 -3.36 -5.94
C SER A 123 1.71 -4.57 -6.15
N LEU A 124 1.19 -4.74 -7.36
CA LEU A 124 0.16 -5.75 -7.67
C LEU A 124 0.64 -7.18 -7.48
N ASP A 125 1.94 -7.40 -7.62
CA ASP A 125 2.61 -8.67 -7.36
C ASP A 125 2.52 -9.12 -5.90
N LYS A 126 2.06 -8.27 -4.98
CA LYS A 126 1.80 -8.58 -3.57
C LYS A 126 0.37 -9.03 -3.28
N TYR A 127 -0.50 -9.05 -4.28
CA TYR A 127 -1.94 -9.30 -4.10
C TYR A 127 -2.53 -10.37 -5.04
N LEU A 128 -1.71 -11.30 -5.56
CA LEU A 128 -2.09 -12.40 -6.45
C LEU A 128 -2.91 -13.52 -5.79
N GLY A 129 -3.28 -13.35 -4.52
CA GLY A 129 -4.06 -14.29 -3.73
C GLY A 129 -3.20 -15.09 -2.75
N ALA A 130 -3.78 -15.39 -1.58
CA ALA A 130 -3.09 -16.06 -0.47
C ALA A 130 -2.42 -17.42 -0.83
N ASN A 131 -2.95 -18.07 -1.87
CA ASN A 131 -2.49 -19.37 -2.35
C ASN A 131 -1.53 -19.29 -3.54
N TYR A 132 -1.13 -18.09 -3.98
CA TYR A 132 -0.15 -17.96 -5.05
C TYR A 132 1.16 -18.67 -4.67
N PRO A 133 1.63 -19.69 -5.42
CA PRO A 133 2.65 -20.62 -4.95
C PRO A 133 3.96 -19.97 -4.51
N LEU A 134 4.38 -18.89 -5.20
CA LEU A 134 5.61 -18.19 -4.88
C LEU A 134 5.61 -17.60 -3.47
N TYR A 135 4.45 -17.17 -2.96
CA TYR A 135 4.35 -16.56 -1.64
C TYR A 135 4.75 -17.51 -0.51
N ALA A 136 4.53 -18.82 -0.67
CA ALA A 136 4.89 -19.80 0.35
C ALA A 136 6.41 -19.90 0.61
N ARG A 137 7.24 -19.38 -0.30
CA ARG A 137 8.70 -19.33 -0.15
C ARG A 137 9.18 -18.17 0.74
N PHE A 138 8.39 -17.09 0.83
CA PHE A 138 8.83 -15.83 1.44
C PHE A 138 7.94 -15.36 2.60
N TYR A 139 6.68 -15.83 2.68
CA TYR A 139 5.70 -15.35 3.64
C TYR A 139 5.05 -16.46 4.44
N SER A 140 4.84 -16.19 5.73
CA SER A 140 4.09 -17.07 6.63
C SER A 140 2.63 -17.24 6.18
N PRO A 141 1.95 -18.33 6.58
CA PRO A 141 0.52 -18.49 6.33
C PRO A 141 -0.34 -17.31 6.82
N THR A 142 0.06 -16.65 7.90
CA THR A 142 -0.66 -15.48 8.43
C THR A 142 -0.51 -14.27 7.52
N GLN A 143 0.71 -13.94 7.07
CA GLN A 143 0.95 -12.83 6.14
C GLN A 143 0.18 -13.02 4.83
N ARG A 144 0.19 -14.25 4.28
CA ARG A 144 -0.47 -14.56 3.01
C ARG A 144 -1.98 -14.33 3.02
N LYS A 145 -2.64 -14.38 4.17
CA LYS A 145 -4.10 -14.09 4.28
C LYS A 145 -4.46 -12.67 3.79
N GLN A 146 -3.51 -11.74 3.86
CA GLN A 146 -3.69 -10.35 3.44
C GLN A 146 -3.11 -10.07 2.04
N MET A 147 -2.57 -11.09 1.36
CA MET A 147 -1.94 -10.95 0.05
C MET A 147 -2.92 -11.28 -1.08
N SER A 148 -4.11 -10.68 -1.04
CA SER A 148 -5.17 -10.86 -2.04
C SER A 148 -5.74 -9.52 -2.48
N ARG A 149 -6.35 -9.48 -3.67
CA ARG A 149 -6.97 -8.29 -4.28
C ARG A 149 -7.83 -7.46 -3.32
N GLU A 150 -8.59 -8.10 -2.43
CA GLU A 150 -9.47 -7.42 -1.46
C GLU A 150 -8.72 -6.57 -0.41
N TYR A 151 -7.42 -6.78 -0.23
CA TYR A 151 -6.57 -6.01 0.69
C TYR A 151 -5.89 -4.80 0.04
N ILE A 152 -5.93 -4.65 -1.29
CA ILE A 152 -5.35 -3.48 -1.98
C ILE A 152 -5.91 -2.18 -1.39
N LEU A 153 -7.24 -2.04 -1.34
CA LEU A 153 -7.86 -0.81 -0.88
C LEU A 153 -7.65 -0.54 0.62
N PRO A 154 -7.89 -1.51 1.54
CA PRO A 154 -7.57 -1.34 2.95
C PRO A 154 -6.12 -0.94 3.21
N ASP A 155 -5.17 -1.55 2.50
CA ASP A 155 -3.74 -1.25 2.69
C ASP A 155 -3.41 0.13 2.11
N CYS A 156 -3.94 0.52 0.93
CA CYS A 156 -3.82 1.89 0.42
C CYS A 156 -4.25 2.92 1.45
N LEU A 157 -5.44 2.76 2.05
CA LEU A 157 -5.95 3.70 3.05
C LEU A 157 -5.09 3.68 4.32
N THR A 158 -4.68 2.50 4.78
CA THR A 158 -3.87 2.34 5.99
C THR A 158 -2.52 3.02 5.86
N PHE A 159 -1.74 2.67 4.82
CA PHE A 159 -0.41 3.24 4.61
C PHE A 159 -0.45 4.73 4.31
N TYR A 160 -1.50 5.21 3.60
CA TYR A 160 -1.69 6.63 3.38
C TYR A 160 -1.98 7.41 4.66
N LEU A 161 -2.87 6.89 5.51
CA LEU A 161 -3.14 7.52 6.81
C LEU A 161 -1.91 7.46 7.73
N MET A 162 -1.13 6.39 7.68
CA MET A 162 0.14 6.30 8.42
C MET A 162 1.15 7.36 7.97
N SER A 163 1.21 7.67 6.67
CA SER A 163 2.16 8.69 6.16
C SER A 163 1.74 10.12 6.53
N ILE A 164 0.44 10.40 6.61
CA ILE A 164 -0.08 11.75 6.93
C ILE A 164 -0.17 11.97 8.45
N TYR A 165 -0.46 10.92 9.21
CA TYR A 165 -0.60 10.96 10.67
C TYR A 165 0.47 10.07 11.33
N PRO A 166 1.77 10.37 11.13
CA PRO A 166 2.83 9.60 11.74
C PRO A 166 2.80 9.78 13.25
N LEU A 167 3.11 8.71 13.97
CA LEU A 167 3.36 8.79 15.40
C LEU A 167 4.84 9.12 15.60
N GLU A 168 5.10 10.27 16.22
CA GLU A 168 6.47 10.71 16.50
C GLU A 168 7.23 9.69 17.35
N ASN A 169 8.49 9.47 16.98
CA ASN A 169 9.39 8.51 17.62
C ASN A 169 8.81 7.10 17.69
N PHE A 170 8.10 6.68 16.62
CA PHE A 170 7.39 5.39 16.56
C PHE A 170 8.21 4.24 17.14
N GLU A 171 9.45 4.04 16.67
CA GLU A 171 10.29 2.91 17.07
C GLU A 171 10.74 2.92 18.54
N SER A 172 10.74 4.06 19.22
CA SER A 172 11.13 4.14 20.64
C SER A 172 9.93 4.09 21.60
N ARG A 173 8.70 4.13 21.08
CA ARG A 173 7.48 4.06 21.91
C ARG A 173 7.19 2.63 22.38
N PRO A 174 6.49 2.47 23.52
CA PRO A 174 5.99 1.17 23.96
C PRO A 174 5.19 0.46 22.87
N GLN A 175 5.35 -0.87 22.75
CA GLN A 175 4.65 -1.68 21.74
C GLN A 175 3.13 -1.43 21.72
N ILE A 176 2.52 -1.32 22.90
CA ILE A 176 1.09 -1.08 23.05
C ILE A 176 0.63 0.25 22.42
N GLU A 177 1.45 1.30 22.47
CA GLU A 177 1.13 2.59 21.85
C GLU A 177 1.23 2.51 20.33
N ARG A 178 2.27 1.83 19.81
CA ARG A 178 2.41 1.57 18.37
C ARG A 178 1.21 0.78 17.84
N ASP A 179 0.84 -0.27 18.55
CA ASP A 179 -0.28 -1.13 18.20
C ASP A 179 -1.62 -0.38 18.26
N LEU A 180 -1.82 0.50 19.26
CA LEU A 180 -3.00 1.36 19.35
C LEU A 180 -3.02 2.43 18.26
N GLN A 181 -1.89 3.01 17.87
CA GLN A 181 -1.83 3.91 16.71
C GLN A 181 -2.31 3.20 15.44
N ILE A 182 -1.79 2.01 15.18
CA ILE A 182 -2.24 1.17 14.07
C ILE A 182 -3.73 0.83 14.23
N GLY A 183 -4.17 0.49 15.44
CA GLY A 183 -5.58 0.21 15.76
C GLY A 183 -6.51 1.37 15.44
N LYS A 184 -6.11 2.62 15.70
CA LYS A 184 -6.88 3.83 15.34
C LYS A 184 -7.03 3.96 13.83
N ILE A 185 -5.94 3.76 13.09
CA ILE A 185 -5.95 3.83 11.63
C ILE A 185 -6.84 2.72 11.06
N GLN A 186 -6.65 1.47 11.51
CA GLN A 186 -7.46 0.33 11.10
C GLN A 186 -8.95 0.53 11.41
N TRP A 187 -9.27 1.13 12.56
CA TRP A 187 -10.65 1.48 12.93
C TRP A 187 -11.26 2.45 11.92
N ILE A 188 -10.56 3.53 11.58
CA ILE A 188 -11.04 4.51 10.58
C ILE A 188 -11.19 3.83 9.22
N VAL A 189 -10.23 3.00 8.80
CA VAL A 189 -10.33 2.25 7.55
C VAL A 189 -11.58 1.38 7.53
N ASN A 190 -11.91 0.67 8.63
CA ASN A 190 -13.17 -0.08 8.73
C ASN A 190 -14.41 0.82 8.54
N GLN A 191 -14.40 2.05 9.07
CA GLN A 191 -15.51 3.00 8.88
C GLN A 191 -15.62 3.45 7.41
N ILE A 192 -14.51 3.82 6.77
CA ILE A 192 -14.47 4.25 5.37
C ILE A 192 -14.91 3.13 4.42
N MET A 193 -14.43 1.92 4.68
CA MET A 193 -14.77 0.71 3.94
C MET A 193 -16.23 0.30 4.13
N THR A 194 -16.93 0.84 5.14
CA THR A 194 -18.28 0.41 5.54
C THR A 194 -18.38 -1.11 5.77
N LYS A 195 -17.25 -1.74 6.10
CA LYS A 195 -17.06 -3.17 6.30
C LYS A 195 -15.90 -3.34 7.27
N ARG A 196 -16.07 -4.22 8.25
CA ARG A 196 -15.00 -4.57 9.18
C ARG A 196 -14.01 -5.52 8.49
N ILE A 197 -12.90 -4.98 8.00
CA ILE A 197 -11.82 -5.74 7.35
C ILE A 197 -10.80 -6.16 8.41
N TYR A 198 -10.35 -5.19 9.23
CA TYR A 198 -9.41 -5.45 10.30
C TYR A 198 -10.15 -5.88 11.57
N HIS A 199 -9.61 -6.92 12.20
CA HIS A 199 -10.13 -7.51 13.42
C HIS A 199 -8.97 -7.65 14.40
N SER A 200 -8.73 -6.61 15.19
CA SER A 200 -7.67 -6.61 16.19
C SER A 200 -8.20 -6.12 17.54
N ARG A 201 -7.58 -6.59 18.63
CA ARG A 201 -7.92 -6.12 19.99
C ARG A 201 -7.68 -4.62 20.18
N TYR A 202 -6.83 -4.02 19.35
CA TYR A 202 -6.51 -2.59 19.38
C TYR A 202 -7.58 -1.78 18.67
N GLU A 203 -8.05 -2.24 17.51
CA GLU A 203 -9.20 -1.65 16.82
C GLU A 203 -10.49 -1.80 17.65
N ASP A 204 -10.69 -2.94 18.34
CA ASP A 204 -11.76 -3.14 19.34
C ASP A 204 -11.69 -2.07 20.47
N ALA A 205 -10.49 -1.80 20.99
CA ALA A 205 -10.31 -0.81 22.06
C ALA A 205 -10.66 0.62 21.59
N VAL A 206 -10.33 0.94 20.34
CA VAL A 206 -10.68 2.23 19.71
C VAL A 206 -12.19 2.34 19.49
N GLU A 207 -12.84 1.28 19.02
CA GLU A 207 -14.30 1.21 18.85
C GLU A 207 -15.02 1.49 20.19
N VAL A 208 -14.59 0.86 21.28
CA VAL A 208 -15.14 1.11 22.62
C VAL A 208 -14.92 2.55 23.07
N TYR A 209 -13.75 3.12 22.78
CA TYR A 209 -13.43 4.50 23.10
C TYR A 209 -14.31 5.48 22.31
N MET A 210 -14.44 5.31 20.99
CA MET A 210 -15.22 6.20 20.12
C MET A 210 -16.71 6.16 20.42
N LYS A 211 -17.26 5.00 20.82
CA LYS A 211 -18.64 4.90 21.32
C LYS A 211 -18.93 5.77 22.55
N LYS A 212 -17.93 5.99 23.41
CA LYS A 212 -18.05 6.88 24.57
C LYS A 212 -17.80 8.36 24.24
N HIS A 213 -17.21 8.63 23.08
CA HIS A 213 -16.83 9.97 22.64
C HIS A 213 -17.45 10.31 21.26
N PRO A 214 -18.80 10.33 21.12
CA PRO A 214 -19.47 10.48 19.82
C PRO A 214 -19.25 11.85 19.14
N LYS A 215 -18.66 12.82 19.85
CA LYS A 215 -18.33 14.15 19.32
C LYS A 215 -16.87 14.30 18.90
N LEU A 216 -16.02 13.30 19.17
CA LEU A 216 -14.61 13.36 18.78
C LEU A 216 -14.51 13.16 17.27
N SER A 217 -13.78 14.06 16.59
CA SER A 217 -13.54 13.92 15.17
C SER A 217 -12.54 12.79 14.87
N TYR A 218 -12.54 12.27 13.65
CA TYR A 218 -11.57 11.25 13.24
C TYR A 218 -10.15 11.81 13.19
N GLU A 219 -10.02 13.11 12.87
CA GLU A 219 -8.74 13.79 12.90
C GLU A 219 -8.19 13.91 14.33
N ASP A 220 -9.01 14.30 15.30
CA ASP A 220 -8.60 14.37 16.71
C ASP A 220 -8.19 12.99 17.23
N LEU A 221 -8.93 11.93 16.84
CA LEU A 221 -8.55 10.55 17.15
C LEU A 221 -7.16 10.22 16.58
N LEU A 222 -6.91 10.50 15.30
CA LEU A 222 -5.62 10.23 14.65
C LEU A 222 -4.47 10.97 15.33
N ARG A 223 -4.68 12.23 15.70
CA ARG A 223 -3.68 13.10 16.35
C ARG A 223 -3.49 12.81 17.85
N LYS A 224 -4.42 12.14 18.52
CA LYS A 224 -4.30 11.81 19.95
C LYS A 224 -3.13 10.84 20.20
N THR A 225 -2.13 11.29 20.94
CA THR A 225 -0.93 10.50 21.29
C THR A 225 -0.90 10.05 22.76
N ASP A 226 -1.90 10.44 23.56
CA ASP A 226 -2.17 9.85 24.87
C ASP A 226 -3.05 8.62 24.70
N PHE A 227 -2.49 7.45 25.00
CA PHE A 227 -3.12 6.15 24.82
C PHE A 227 -3.77 5.58 26.09
N SER A 228 -3.69 6.28 27.23
CA SER A 228 -4.07 5.76 28.55
C SER A 228 -5.57 5.42 28.70
N GLU A 229 -6.41 6.08 27.90
CA GLU A 229 -7.86 5.90 27.89
C GLU A 229 -8.33 4.69 27.07
N PHE A 230 -7.49 4.16 26.17
CA PHE A 230 -7.83 2.98 25.38
C PHE A 230 -7.67 1.72 26.25
N LYS A 231 -8.77 0.97 26.42
CA LYS A 231 -8.78 -0.26 27.21
C LYS A 231 -8.68 -1.48 26.28
N VAL A 232 -7.48 -2.04 26.19
CA VAL A 232 -7.21 -3.26 25.43
C VAL A 232 -7.57 -4.47 26.31
N ILE A 233 -8.51 -5.28 25.84
CA ILE A 233 -8.91 -6.53 26.52
C ILE A 233 -7.97 -7.65 26.05
N GLU A 234 -7.36 -8.37 26.99
CA GLU A 234 -6.66 -9.62 26.69
C GLU A 234 -7.70 -10.73 26.48
N ARG A 235 -7.59 -11.46 25.38
CA ARG A 235 -8.42 -12.63 25.07
C ARG A 235 -7.61 -13.90 25.27
#